data_AF-A0A4Q5TAH1-F1
#
_entry.id   AF-A0A4Q5TAH1-F1
#
_cell.length_a   1.000
_cell.length_b   1.000
_cell.length_c   1.000
_cell.angle_alpha   90.00
_cell.angle_beta   90.00
_cell.angle_gamma   90.00
#
_symmetry.space_group_name_H-M   'P 1'
#
loop_
_entity.id
_entity.type
_entity.pdbx_description
1 polymer ?
#
loop_
_entity_poly.entity_id
_entity_poly.type
_entity_poly.pdbx_seq_one_letter_code
_entity_poly.pdbx_strand_id
1 'polypeptide(L)' 'QLTAKEAEICAALAPELKRRGLIFVGIDVIGGEWLTEINVTSPTGIVAIDKFNGTDTAAMIWDAIERRVAARA' A
#
# COMPACT_ATOMS: atom_id res chain seq x y z
N GLN A 1 -1.22 4.97 14.01
CA GLN A 1 -0.78 6.12 13.19
C GLN A 1 0.68 5.90 12.81
N LEU A 2 1.09 6.24 11.58
CA LEU A 2 2.47 6.09 11.13
C LEU A 2 3.40 7.15 11.74
N THR A 3 4.65 6.80 11.97
CA THR A 3 5.72 7.75 12.34
C THR A 3 6.10 8.62 11.14
N ALA A 4 6.83 9.72 11.40
CA ALA A 4 7.34 10.58 10.33
C ALA A 4 8.26 9.81 9.36
N LYS A 5 9.07 8.89 9.89
CA LYS A 5 10.00 8.10 9.09
C LYS A 5 9.28 7.05 8.24
N GLU A 6 8.27 6.39 8.79
CA GLU A 6 7.40 5.48 8.03
C GLU A 6 6.67 6.22 6.89
N ALA A 7 6.18 7.43 7.15
CA ALA A 7 5.54 8.26 6.13
C ALA A 7 6.54 8.69 5.02
N GLU A 8 7.77 9.02 5.38
CA GLU A 8 8.85 9.32 4.41
C GLU A 8 9.14 8.12 3.51
N ILE A 9 9.24 6.90 4.07
CA ILE A 9 9.44 5.66 3.32
C ILE A 9 8.30 5.46 2.31
N CYS A 10 7.04 5.59 2.75
CA CYS A 10 5.88 5.51 1.87
C CYS A 10 5.95 6.54 0.72
N ALA A 11 6.31 7.78 1.02
CA ALA A 11 6.43 8.85 0.02
C ALA A 11 7.55 8.57 -1.01
N ALA A 12 8.68 8.02 -0.57
CA ALA A 12 9.79 7.66 -1.44
C ALA A 12 9.46 6.48 -2.38
N LEU A 13 8.74 5.46 -1.88
CA LEU A 13 8.40 4.27 -2.66
C LEU A 13 7.24 4.51 -3.65
N ALA A 14 6.24 5.30 -3.27
CA ALA A 14 4.99 5.43 -4.02
C ALA A 14 5.15 5.76 -5.52
N PRO A 15 6.03 6.68 -5.96
CA PRO A 15 6.19 6.99 -7.38
C PRO A 15 6.66 5.78 -8.21
N GLU A 16 7.61 5.01 -7.66
CA GLU A 16 8.17 3.83 -8.32
C GLU A 16 7.12 2.71 -8.44
N LEU A 17 6.43 2.41 -7.35
CA LEU A 17 5.42 1.35 -7.30
C LEU A 17 4.26 1.66 -8.27
N LYS A 18 3.81 2.93 -8.30
CA LYS A 18 2.79 3.39 -9.26
C LYS A 18 3.27 3.29 -10.70
N ARG A 19 4.51 3.69 -11.01
CA ARG A 19 5.07 3.59 -12.37
C ARG A 19 5.11 2.15 -12.86
N ARG A 20 5.41 1.19 -11.97
CA ARG A 20 5.38 -0.26 -12.27
C ARG A 20 3.97 -0.84 -12.34
N GLY A 21 2.94 -0.08 -11.99
CA GLY A 21 1.55 -0.55 -11.99
C GLY A 21 1.23 -1.51 -10.85
N LEU A 22 1.99 -1.47 -9.75
CA LEU A 22 1.73 -2.24 -8.55
C LEU A 22 0.62 -1.56 -7.75
N ILE A 23 -0.59 -2.11 -7.81
CA ILE A 23 -1.81 -1.49 -7.24
C ILE A 23 -1.84 -1.65 -5.72
N PHE A 24 -1.43 -2.83 -5.22
CA PHE A 24 -1.45 -3.16 -3.81
C PHE A 24 -0.11 -3.81 -3.44
N VAL A 25 0.56 -3.20 -2.46
CA VAL A 25 1.90 -3.56 -2.00
C VAL A 25 1.93 -3.45 -0.48
N GLY A 26 2.46 -4.47 0.18
CA GLY A 26 2.78 -4.43 1.61
C GLY A 26 4.25 -4.07 1.79
N ILE A 27 4.58 -3.31 2.83
CA ILE A 27 5.97 -3.03 3.21
C ILE A 27 6.16 -3.31 4.69
N ASP A 28 7.35 -3.82 5.03
CA ASP A 28 7.70 -4.13 6.40
C ASP A 28 8.75 -3.13 6.88
N VAL A 29 8.40 -2.41 7.95
CA VAL A 29 9.29 -1.44 8.60
C VAL A 29 9.52 -1.88 10.03
N ILE A 30 10.79 -2.11 10.39
CA ILE A 30 11.19 -2.55 11.73
C ILE A 30 11.88 -1.40 12.46
N GLY A 31 11.55 -1.24 13.75
CA GLY A 31 12.11 -0.18 14.60
C GLY A 31 11.66 1.23 14.24
N GLY A 32 10.66 1.38 13.36
CA GLY A 32 10.19 2.67 12.85
C GLY A 32 11.19 3.37 11.92
N GLU A 33 12.20 2.65 11.42
CA GLU A 33 13.31 3.25 10.66
C GLU A 33 13.71 2.42 9.43
N TRP A 34 13.72 1.08 9.55
CA TRP A 34 14.34 0.21 8.57
C TRP A 34 13.29 -0.48 7.72
N LEU A 35 13.24 -0.14 6.42
CA LEU A 35 12.50 -0.90 5.42
C LEU A 35 13.25 -2.22 5.15
N THR A 36 12.63 -3.35 5.47
CA THR A 36 13.26 -4.67 5.34
C THR A 36 12.69 -5.49 4.18
N GLU A 37 11.43 -5.29 3.82
CA GLU A 37 10.75 -6.08 2.79
C GLU A 37 9.71 -5.27 2.01
N ILE A 38 9.51 -5.63 0.74
CA ILE A 38 8.44 -5.12 -0.13
C ILE A 38 7.67 -6.32 -0.73
N ASN A 39 6.45 -6.55 -0.26
CA ASN A 39 5.56 -7.61 -0.68
C ASN A 39 4.68 -7.19 -1.85
N VAL A 40 4.97 -7.69 -3.05
CA VAL A 40 4.28 -7.29 -4.29
C VAL A 40 3.37 -8.37 -4.91
N THR A 41 3.44 -9.62 -4.43
CA THR A 41 2.72 -10.74 -5.06
C THR A 41 1.38 -11.01 -4.38
N SER A 42 1.39 -11.22 -3.07
CA SER A 42 0.18 -11.52 -2.28
C SER A 42 0.24 -10.85 -0.90
N PRO A 43 0.39 -9.52 -0.82
CA PRO A 43 0.34 -8.82 0.46
C PRO A 43 -0.97 -9.12 1.20
N THR A 44 -0.87 -9.38 2.50
CA THR A 44 -1.99 -9.78 3.37
C THR A 44 -2.36 -8.66 4.36
N GLY A 45 -3.19 -8.95 5.36
CA GLY A 45 -3.43 -8.06 6.49
C GLY A 45 -4.61 -7.08 6.33
N ILE A 46 -5.28 -7.04 5.18
CA ILE A 46 -6.45 -6.17 4.91
C ILE A 46 -7.48 -6.24 6.05
N VAL A 47 -7.90 -7.45 6.45
CA VAL A 47 -8.91 -7.64 7.52
C VAL A 47 -8.45 -7.06 8.85
N ALA A 48 -7.16 -7.15 9.18
CA ALA A 48 -6.62 -6.62 10.43
C ALA A 48 -6.53 -5.09 10.39
N ILE A 49 -6.07 -4.54 9.26
CA ILE A 49 -5.98 -3.08 9.02
C ILE A 49 -7.37 -2.45 9.12
N ASP A 50 -8.37 -3.04 8.47
CA ASP A 50 -9.73 -2.51 8.46
C ASP A 50 -10.36 -2.52 9.86
N LYS A 51 -10.14 -3.59 10.63
CA LYS A 51 -10.57 -3.64 12.04
C LYS A 51 -9.87 -2.61 12.92
N PHE A 52 -8.58 -2.37 12.71
CA PHE A 52 -7.77 -1.46 13.53
C PHE A 52 -8.03 0.01 13.19
N ASN A 53 -8.15 0.34 11.90
CA ASN A 53 -8.28 1.72 11.42
C ASN A 53 -9.74 2.14 11.17
N GLY A 54 -10.70 1.21 11.16
CA GLY A 54 -12.09 1.50 10.76
C GLY A 54 -12.21 1.86 9.27
N THR A 55 -11.35 1.29 8.44
CA THR A 55 -11.29 1.53 6.98
C THR A 55 -11.95 0.40 6.19
N ASP A 56 -12.18 0.64 4.89
CA ASP A 56 -12.52 -0.39 3.90
C ASP A 56 -11.42 -0.42 2.83
N THR A 57 -10.31 -1.08 3.14
CA THR A 57 -9.15 -1.16 2.25
C THR A 57 -9.49 -1.98 0.99
N ALA A 58 -10.39 -2.95 1.10
CA ALA A 58 -10.83 -3.75 -0.05
C ALA A 58 -11.55 -2.87 -1.09
N ALA A 59 -12.46 -2.00 -0.67
CA ALA A 59 -13.11 -1.04 -1.56
C ALA A 59 -12.09 -0.09 -2.21
N MET A 60 -11.13 0.43 -1.45
CA MET A 60 -10.08 1.30 -1.99
C MET A 60 -9.23 0.62 -3.08
N ILE A 61 -8.96 -0.68 -2.94
CA ILE A 61 -8.26 -1.47 -3.96
C ILE A 61 -9.14 -1.63 -5.21
N TRP A 62 -10.42 -1.96 -5.06
CA TRP A 62 -11.35 -2.04 -6.19
C TRP A 62 -11.46 -0.72 -6.94
N ASP A 63 -11.62 0.40 -6.25
CA ASP A 63 -11.65 1.72 -6.87
C ASP A 63 -10.38 1.99 -7.70
N ALA A 64 -9.21 1.54 -7.21
CA ALA A 64 -7.94 1.69 -7.92
C ALA A 64 -7.86 0.80 -9.17
N ILE A 65 -8.40 -0.42 -9.10
CA ILE A 65 -8.51 -1.33 -10.24
C ILE A 65 -9.45 -0.73 -11.30
N GLU A 66 -10.64 -0.28 -10.89
CA GLU A 66 -11.65 0.30 -11.78
C GLU A 66 -11.11 1.53 -12.52
N ARG A 67 -10.47 2.48 -11.81
CA ARG A 67 -9.81 3.64 -12.43
C ARG A 67 -8.77 3.22 -13.46
N ARG A 68 -7.99 2.18 -13.17
CA ARG A 68 -6.94 1.69 -14.08
C ARG A 68 -7.51 0.99 -15.31
N VAL A 69 -8.61 0.25 -15.15
CA VAL A 69 -9.31 -0.39 -16.27
C VAL A 69 -9.98 0.67 -17.14
N ALA A 70 -10.67 1.65 -16.55
CA ALA A 70 -11.31 2.75 -17.26
C ALA A 70 -10.30 3.58 -18.07
N ALA A 71 -9.10 3.83 -17.54
CA ALA A 71 -8.04 4.56 -18.25
C ALA A 71 -7.38 3.78 -19.41
N ARG A 72 -7.68 2.48 -19.57
CA ARG A 72 -7.21 1.65 -20.68
C ARG A 72 -8.22 1.57 -21.84
N ALA A 73 -9.49 1.86 -21.58
CA ALA A 73 -10.55 1.91 -22.57
C ALA A 73 -10.48 3.21 -23.37
#